data_AF-A0A0G1QRR6-F1
#
_entry.id   AF-A0A0G1QRR6-F1
#
_cell.length_a   1.000
_cell.length_b   1.000
_cell.length_c   1.000
_cell.angle_alpha   90.00
_cell.angle_beta   90.00
_cell.angle_gamma   90.00
#
_symmetry.space_group_name_H-M   'P 1'
#
loop_
_entity.id
_entity.type
_entity.pdbx_description
1 polymer ?
#
loop_
_entity_poly.entity_id
_entity_poly.type
_entity_poly.pdbx_seq_one_letter_code
_entity_poly.pdbx_strand_id
1 'polypeptide(L)'
;MIKASIIIITTIILLFIFLFYARLNKSKQGPPLSSENIIENISEDNNMVQSTSKYTFPGILPNERIHGKRATIATNKGNITIKLLDEEAPLAVSNFVYLVEAGFYNGLTFHRVVPNFVIQGGDPDGDGTGGPGYNKNYTIFGEVIDGMDIVDKIIIGDTMQTISLSNNN
;
A
#
# COMPACT_ATOMS: atom_id res chain seq x y z
N MET A 1 -43.84 -6.97 27.82
CA MET A 1 -43.04 -6.38 26.72
C MET A 1 -41.68 -5.84 27.18
N ILE A 2 -41.57 -5.14 28.32
CA ILE A 2 -40.30 -4.52 28.79
C ILE A 2 -39.16 -5.54 29.07
N LYS A 3 -39.49 -6.75 29.55
CA LYS A 3 -38.49 -7.80 29.87
C LYS A 3 -37.74 -8.34 28.63
N ALA A 4 -38.39 -8.39 27.47
CA ALA A 4 -37.77 -8.91 26.25
C ALA A 4 -36.75 -7.91 25.67
N SER A 5 -37.04 -6.61 25.73
CA SER A 5 -36.13 -5.55 25.26
C SER A 5 -34.85 -5.47 26.08
N ILE A 6 -34.91 -5.72 27.40
CA ILE A 6 -33.73 -5.74 28.28
C ILE A 6 -32.79 -6.90 27.92
N ILE A 7 -33.34 -8.09 27.62
CA ILE A 7 -32.56 -9.27 27.22
C ILE A 7 -31.86 -9.05 25.86
N ILE A 8 -32.53 -8.39 24.91
CA ILE A 8 -31.93 -8.08 23.60
C ILE A 8 -30.79 -7.06 23.74
N ILE A 9 -30.95 -6.04 24.58
CA ILE A 9 -29.91 -5.03 24.77
C ILE A 9 -28.67 -5.63 25.48
N THR A 10 -28.86 -6.48 26.50
CA THR A 10 -27.73 -7.09 27.22
C THR A 10 -26.95 -8.08 26.37
N THR A 11 -27.61 -8.84 25.49
CA THR A 11 -26.94 -9.77 24.57
C THR A 11 -26.11 -9.06 23.51
N ILE A 12 -26.58 -7.94 22.96
CA ILE A 12 -25.83 -7.13 21.98
C ILE A 12 -24.59 -6.50 22.64
N ILE A 13 -24.72 -5.97 23.86
CA ILE A 13 -23.58 -5.38 24.59
C ILE A 13 -22.52 -6.44 24.90
N LEU A 14 -22.92 -7.64 25.34
CA LEU A 14 -21.99 -8.75 25.58
C LEU A 14 -21.27 -9.20 24.30
N LEU A 15 -21.97 -9.24 23.16
CA LEU A 15 -21.38 -9.57 21.87
C LEU A 15 -20.34 -8.50 21.45
N PHE A 16 -20.63 -7.22 21.65
CA PHE A 16 -19.69 -6.13 21.36
C PHE A 16 -18.46 -6.17 22.27
N ILE A 17 -18.64 -6.44 23.57
CA ILE A 17 -17.53 -6.62 24.51
C ILE A 17 -16.68 -7.83 24.11
N PHE A 18 -17.30 -8.94 23.70
CA PHE A 18 -16.60 -10.13 23.23
C PHE A 18 -15.81 -9.87 21.94
N LEU A 19 -16.39 -9.19 20.96
CA LEU A 19 -15.71 -8.84 19.71
C LEU A 19 -14.56 -7.84 19.96
N PHE A 20 -14.75 -6.88 20.88
CA PHE A 20 -13.72 -5.94 21.28
C PHE A 20 -12.58 -6.64 22.04
N TYR A 21 -12.90 -7.55 22.96
CA TYR A 21 -11.94 -8.36 23.69
C TYR A 21 -11.16 -9.31 22.77
N ALA A 22 -11.84 -9.98 21.84
CA ALA A 22 -11.22 -10.82 20.82
C ALA A 22 -10.26 -10.02 19.91
N ARG A 23 -10.58 -8.75 19.62
CA ARG A 23 -9.72 -7.85 18.86
C ARG A 23 -8.49 -7.39 19.65
N LEU A 24 -8.61 -7.21 20.97
CA LEU A 24 -7.48 -6.89 21.85
C LEU A 24 -6.53 -8.08 22.05
N ASN A 25 -7.05 -9.30 22.22
CA ASN A 25 -6.24 -10.49 22.47
C ASN A 25 -5.46 -11.02 21.24
N LYS A 26 -5.81 -10.61 20.01
CA LYS A 26 -5.03 -10.92 18.80
C LYS A 26 -3.66 -10.22 18.72
N SER A 27 -3.35 -9.28 19.62
CA SER A 27 -2.09 -8.52 19.59
C SER A 27 -0.90 -9.18 20.32
N LYS A 28 -1.11 -10.30 21.06
CA LYS A 28 -0.08 -10.88 21.95
C LYS A 28 0.34 -12.32 21.67
N GLN A 29 -0.08 -12.91 20.55
CA GLN A 29 0.50 -14.18 20.08
C GLN A 29 0.98 -14.01 18.65
N GLY A 30 2.27 -13.70 18.51
CA GLY A 30 2.97 -13.98 17.26
C GLY A 30 3.02 -15.51 17.06
N PRO A 31 2.95 -15.99 15.81
CA PRO A 31 3.06 -17.43 15.55
C PRO A 31 4.44 -17.94 16.02
N PRO A 32 4.51 -19.17 16.59
CA PRO A 32 5.79 -19.77 16.98
C PRO A 32 6.65 -20.01 15.74
N LEU A 33 7.92 -19.59 15.83
CA LEU A 33 8.94 -19.86 14.81
C LEU A 33 9.25 -21.37 14.83
N SER A 34 8.66 -22.12 13.89
CA SER A 34 9.01 -23.52 13.64
C SER A 34 9.91 -23.57 12.41
N SER A 35 11.21 -23.73 12.67
CA SER A 35 12.21 -24.10 11.69
C SER A 35 12.22 -25.63 11.56
N GLU A 36 11.43 -26.18 10.65
CA GLU A 36 11.68 -27.54 10.17
C GLU A 36 10.95 -27.80 8.85
N ASN A 37 11.74 -28.03 7.79
CA ASN A 37 11.53 -29.15 6.86
C ASN A 37 12.76 -29.24 5.94
N ILE A 38 13.73 -30.02 6.40
CA ILE A 38 14.48 -30.94 5.54
C ILE A 38 13.45 -31.99 5.10
N ILE A 39 13.25 -32.23 3.80
CA ILE A 39 13.05 -33.57 3.20
C ILE A 39 13.35 -33.48 1.69
N GLU A 40 14.32 -34.30 1.27
CA GLU A 40 14.54 -34.82 -0.08
C GLU A 40 13.27 -35.43 -0.66
N ASN A 41 12.96 -35.24 -1.94
CA ASN A 41 12.50 -36.32 -2.81
C ASN A 41 12.45 -35.86 -4.27
N ILE A 42 13.32 -36.48 -5.06
CA ILE A 42 13.25 -36.51 -6.52
C ILE A 42 12.27 -37.63 -6.89
N SER A 43 11.19 -37.31 -7.61
CA SER A 43 10.76 -38.02 -8.83
C SER A 43 9.35 -37.58 -9.27
N GLU A 44 9.29 -37.11 -10.52
CA GLU A 44 8.21 -37.25 -11.51
C GLU A 44 6.75 -37.29 -11.01
N ASP A 45 6.07 -36.14 -11.08
CA ASP A 45 4.79 -35.94 -11.82
C ASP A 45 4.26 -34.51 -11.57
N ASN A 46 3.83 -33.82 -12.63
CA ASN A 46 3.09 -32.54 -12.65
C ASN A 46 3.66 -31.32 -11.89
N ASN A 47 4.55 -30.54 -12.53
CA ASN A 47 4.98 -29.25 -11.98
C ASN A 47 3.97 -28.11 -12.27
N MET A 48 2.97 -27.99 -11.39
CA MET A 48 2.41 -26.69 -10.98
C MET A 48 3.36 -26.05 -9.95
N VAL A 49 4.30 -25.19 -10.37
CA VAL A 49 4.94 -24.21 -9.49
C VAL A 49 5.38 -22.99 -10.32
N GLN A 50 4.62 -21.88 -10.26
CA GLN A 50 5.22 -20.54 -10.37
C GLN A 50 4.27 -19.45 -9.82
N SER A 51 4.18 -19.32 -8.50
CA SER A 51 3.79 -18.04 -7.88
C SER A 51 5.05 -17.34 -7.36
N THR A 52 5.92 -16.94 -8.30
CA THR A 52 7.04 -16.04 -8.03
C THR A 52 6.55 -14.60 -8.26
N SER A 53 6.70 -13.73 -7.27
CA SER A 53 6.26 -12.33 -7.26
C SER A 53 6.56 -11.60 -8.56
N LYS A 54 5.53 -11.01 -9.19
CA LYS A 54 5.62 -10.27 -10.47
C LYS A 54 6.66 -9.15 -10.49
N TYR A 55 7.04 -8.62 -9.33
CA TYR A 55 7.97 -7.50 -9.20
C TYR A 55 9.15 -7.89 -8.30
N THR A 56 10.36 -7.47 -8.67
CA THR A 56 11.58 -7.67 -7.88
C THR A 56 12.42 -6.40 -8.00
N PHE A 57 12.54 -5.67 -6.90
CA PHE A 57 13.22 -4.37 -6.88
C PHE A 57 14.74 -4.55 -7.04
N PRO A 58 15.38 -3.98 -8.08
CA PRO A 58 16.81 -4.20 -8.35
C PRO A 58 17.77 -3.41 -7.45
N GLY A 59 17.26 -2.62 -6.50
CA GLY A 59 18.05 -1.68 -5.70
C GLY A 59 18.05 -0.28 -6.29
N ILE A 60 19.04 0.55 -5.90
CA ILE A 60 19.15 1.93 -6.37
C ILE A 60 19.35 1.92 -7.89
N LEU A 61 18.47 2.63 -8.61
CA LEU A 61 18.53 2.75 -10.05
C LEU A 61 19.65 3.72 -10.48
N PRO A 62 20.16 3.60 -11.71
CA PRO A 62 21.12 4.56 -12.27
C PRO A 62 20.62 6.01 -12.18
N ASN A 63 21.55 6.95 -12.00
CA ASN A 63 21.24 8.36 -11.78
C ASN A 63 20.38 8.95 -12.92
N GLU A 64 20.60 8.52 -14.16
CA GLU A 64 19.87 8.97 -15.36
C GLU A 64 18.37 8.64 -15.29
N ARG A 65 17.99 7.64 -14.50
CA ARG A 65 16.60 7.21 -14.33
C ARG A 65 15.88 7.92 -13.18
N ILE A 66 16.60 8.44 -12.20
CA ILE A 66 15.99 8.99 -10.97
C ILE A 66 16.25 10.49 -10.79
N HIS A 67 17.35 11.00 -11.34
CA HIS A 67 17.80 12.36 -11.06
C HIS A 67 16.89 13.42 -11.65
N GLY A 68 16.47 14.37 -10.80
CA GLY A 68 15.66 15.52 -11.21
C GLY A 68 14.34 15.11 -11.86
N LYS A 69 13.78 13.95 -11.49
CA LYS A 69 12.52 13.47 -12.05
C LYS A 69 11.31 14.09 -11.37
N ARG A 70 10.23 14.20 -12.13
CA ARG A 70 8.88 14.48 -11.65
C ARG A 70 7.96 13.31 -11.99
N ALA A 71 6.98 13.07 -11.14
CA ALA A 71 5.93 12.09 -11.38
C ALA A 71 4.57 12.78 -11.42
N THR A 72 3.80 12.55 -12.48
CA THR A 72 2.43 13.05 -12.60
C THR A 72 1.47 11.89 -12.42
N ILE A 73 0.65 11.97 -11.38
CA ILE A 73 -0.43 11.03 -11.09
C ILE A 73 -1.69 11.57 -11.74
N ALA A 74 -2.16 10.91 -12.80
CA ALA A 74 -3.46 11.19 -13.39
C ALA A 74 -4.54 10.51 -12.55
N THR A 75 -5.50 11.28 -12.05
CA THR A 75 -6.64 10.76 -11.29
C THR A 75 -7.95 11.13 -11.97
N ASN A 76 -9.05 10.53 -11.53
CA ASN A 76 -10.39 10.94 -11.95
C ASN A 76 -10.83 12.34 -11.42
N LYS A 77 -9.98 13.00 -10.61
CA LYS A 77 -10.21 14.38 -10.12
C LYS A 77 -9.30 15.42 -10.77
N GLY A 78 -8.28 15.00 -11.50
CA GLY A 78 -7.24 15.87 -12.06
C GLY A 78 -5.84 15.29 -11.86
N ASN A 79 -4.84 16.08 -12.22
CA ASN A 79 -3.44 15.66 -12.14
C ASN A 79 -2.80 16.16 -10.84
N ILE A 80 -1.95 15.33 -10.24
CA ILE A 80 -1.08 15.69 -9.11
C ILE A 80 0.35 15.50 -9.57
N THR A 81 1.18 16.55 -9.50
CA THR A 81 2.59 16.46 -9.90
C THR A 81 3.49 16.51 -8.67
N ILE A 82 4.39 15.54 -8.59
CA ILE A 82 5.34 15.34 -7.49
C ILE A 82 6.76 15.53 -8.02
N LYS A 83 7.55 16.40 -7.38
CA LYS A 83 9.01 16.44 -7.55
C LYS A 83 9.61 15.29 -6.73
N LEU A 84 10.46 14.47 -7.33
CA LEU A 84 11.15 13.38 -6.62
C LEU A 84 12.45 13.90 -5.99
N LEU A 85 12.75 13.42 -4.79
CA LEU A 85 13.88 13.82 -3.95
C LEU A 85 14.95 12.72 -3.97
N ASP A 86 15.62 12.55 -5.11
CA ASP A 86 16.57 11.46 -5.35
C ASP A 86 17.85 11.57 -4.53
N GLU A 87 18.29 12.79 -4.21
CA GLU A 87 19.47 13.02 -3.38
C GLU A 87 19.22 12.67 -1.91
N GLU A 88 18.01 12.97 -1.41
CA GLU A 88 17.61 12.74 -0.02
C GLU A 88 17.14 11.29 0.23
N ALA A 89 16.46 10.68 -0.75
CA ALA A 89 15.83 9.37 -0.61
C ALA A 89 16.05 8.46 -1.85
N PRO A 90 17.30 8.18 -2.26
CA PRO A 90 17.61 7.50 -3.52
C PRO A 90 16.98 6.11 -3.64
N LEU A 91 16.92 5.36 -2.53
CA LEU A 91 16.33 4.03 -2.49
C LEU A 91 14.80 4.08 -2.70
N ALA A 92 14.13 5.03 -2.05
CA ALA A 92 12.68 5.19 -2.14
C ALA A 92 12.26 5.69 -3.52
N VAL A 93 12.98 6.70 -4.06
CA VAL A 93 12.76 7.19 -5.42
C VAL A 93 12.99 6.09 -6.45
N SER A 94 14.07 5.32 -6.32
CA SER A 94 14.36 4.18 -7.19
C SER A 94 13.24 3.14 -7.20
N ASN A 95 12.72 2.78 -6.02
CA ASN A 95 11.62 1.83 -5.91
C ASN A 95 10.33 2.38 -6.52
N PHE A 96 10.01 3.65 -6.26
CA PHE A 96 8.84 4.30 -6.84
C PHE A 96 8.93 4.37 -8.37
N VAL A 97 10.05 4.82 -8.93
CA VAL A 97 10.29 4.88 -10.38
C VAL A 97 10.18 3.49 -11.01
N TYR A 98 10.79 2.47 -10.41
CA TYR A 98 10.68 1.09 -10.88
C TYR A 98 9.23 0.60 -10.95
N LEU A 99 8.43 0.86 -9.91
CA LEU A 99 7.01 0.45 -9.86
C LEU A 99 6.14 1.26 -10.84
N VAL A 100 6.41 2.55 -11.02
CA VAL A 100 5.72 3.39 -12.01
C VAL A 100 5.96 2.88 -13.43
N GLU A 101 7.23 2.64 -13.80
CA GLU A 101 7.57 2.11 -15.13
C GLU A 101 6.97 0.72 -15.37
N ALA A 102 6.82 -0.09 -14.33
CA ALA A 102 6.16 -1.39 -14.39
C ALA A 102 4.62 -1.30 -14.41
N GLY A 103 4.05 -0.08 -14.35
CA GLY A 103 2.61 0.16 -14.35
C GLY A 103 1.89 -0.31 -13.08
N PHE A 104 2.62 -0.51 -11.99
CA PHE A 104 2.11 -1.09 -10.74
C PHE A 104 0.92 -0.30 -10.15
N TYR A 105 0.99 1.03 -10.21
CA TYR A 105 -0.01 1.91 -9.60
C TYR A 105 -1.25 2.14 -10.47
N ASN A 106 -1.24 1.72 -11.73
CA ASN A 106 -2.31 2.03 -12.68
C ASN A 106 -3.61 1.33 -12.26
N GLY A 107 -4.66 2.12 -12.09
CA GLY A 107 -5.98 1.67 -11.64
C GLY A 107 -6.12 1.47 -10.13
N LEU A 108 -5.05 1.64 -9.33
CA LEU A 108 -5.15 1.49 -7.88
C LEU A 108 -5.91 2.64 -7.23
N THR A 109 -6.61 2.35 -6.14
CA THR A 109 -7.44 3.33 -5.43
C THR A 109 -6.72 3.99 -4.26
N PHE A 110 -7.16 5.19 -3.90
CA PHE A 110 -6.91 5.76 -2.57
C PHE A 110 -7.83 5.08 -1.55
N HIS A 111 -7.27 4.17 -0.75
CA HIS A 111 -8.04 3.37 0.21
C HIS A 111 -8.23 4.10 1.56
N ARG A 112 -7.43 5.12 1.84
CA ARG A 112 -7.56 5.93 3.06
C ARG A 112 -7.40 7.40 2.74
N VAL A 113 -8.39 8.18 3.17
CA VAL A 113 -8.40 9.64 3.08
C VAL A 113 -8.79 10.21 4.42
N VAL A 114 -7.95 11.08 4.97
CA VAL A 114 -8.27 11.91 6.13
C VAL A 114 -8.21 13.36 5.67
N PRO A 115 -9.38 14.04 5.56
CA PRO A 115 -9.43 15.43 5.13
C PRO A 115 -8.49 16.32 5.95
N ASN A 116 -7.82 17.26 5.29
CA ASN A 116 -6.83 18.17 5.88
C ASN A 116 -5.61 17.49 6.53
N PHE A 117 -5.34 16.22 6.20
CA PHE A 117 -4.20 15.50 6.75
C PHE A 117 -3.45 14.67 5.71
N VAL A 118 -4.05 13.60 5.20
CA VAL A 118 -3.33 12.64 4.33
C VAL A 118 -4.26 11.84 3.44
N ILE A 119 -3.82 11.61 2.20
CA ILE A 119 -4.33 10.58 1.30
C ILE A 119 -3.32 9.43 1.23
N GLN A 120 -3.81 8.20 1.19
CA GLN A 120 -2.99 6.99 1.13
C GLN A 120 -3.58 6.02 0.10
N GLY A 121 -2.70 5.55 -0.79
CA GLY A 121 -3.00 4.60 -1.87
C GLY A 121 -1.79 3.71 -2.12
N GLY A 122 -1.73 3.09 -3.30
CA GLY A 122 -0.59 2.25 -3.70
C GLY A 122 -0.61 0.83 -3.13
N ASP A 123 -1.78 0.37 -2.70
CA ASP A 123 -2.03 -0.99 -2.25
C ASP A 123 -2.92 -1.71 -3.29
N PRO A 124 -2.42 -2.79 -3.93
CA PRO A 124 -3.19 -3.60 -4.87
C PRO A 124 -4.46 -4.23 -4.30
N ASP A 125 -4.44 -4.60 -3.01
CA ASP A 125 -5.58 -5.23 -2.33
C ASP A 125 -6.53 -4.19 -1.74
N GLY A 126 -6.10 -2.92 -1.66
CA GLY A 126 -6.93 -1.78 -1.26
C GLY A 126 -7.37 -1.80 0.21
N ASP A 127 -6.81 -2.69 1.04
CA ASP A 127 -7.18 -2.85 2.46
C ASP A 127 -6.12 -2.27 3.43
N GLY A 128 -5.02 -1.75 2.90
CA GLY A 128 -3.89 -1.20 3.64
C GLY A 128 -2.86 -2.24 4.08
N THR A 129 -2.99 -3.50 3.65
CA THR A 129 -2.04 -4.59 3.96
C THR A 129 -1.04 -4.85 2.84
N GLY A 130 -1.31 -4.39 1.62
CA GLY A 130 -0.42 -4.59 0.49
C GLY A 130 0.73 -3.58 0.42
N GLY A 131 1.70 -3.92 -0.43
CA GLY A 131 2.97 -3.21 -0.60
C GLY A 131 4.07 -4.19 -1.00
N PRO A 132 5.24 -3.72 -1.47
CA PRO A 132 6.30 -4.59 -2.00
C PRO A 132 7.02 -5.47 -0.95
N GLY A 133 6.52 -5.54 0.29
CA GLY A 133 7.05 -6.44 1.32
C GLY A 133 8.22 -5.91 2.16
N TYR A 134 8.50 -4.59 2.16
CA TYR A 134 9.58 -3.98 2.96
C TYR A 134 9.06 -3.00 4.04
N ASN A 135 9.93 -2.62 4.99
CA ASN A 135 9.63 -1.93 6.28
C ASN A 135 8.59 -0.78 6.23
N LYS A 136 7.75 -0.69 7.28
CA LYS A 136 6.62 0.28 7.45
C LYS A 136 7.03 1.68 7.93
N ASN A 137 8.30 2.08 7.84
CA ASN A 137 8.71 3.44 8.18
C ASN A 137 8.42 4.36 6.99
N TYR A 138 7.80 5.51 7.24
CA TYR A 138 7.54 6.48 6.20
C TYR A 138 8.82 7.22 5.83
N THR A 139 9.16 7.22 4.54
CA THR A 139 10.25 8.02 3.97
C THR A 139 9.64 9.09 3.08
N ILE A 140 9.98 10.36 3.33
CA ILE A 140 9.65 11.44 2.40
C ILE A 140 10.61 11.28 1.21
N PHE A 141 10.04 11.06 0.02
CA PHE A 141 10.82 10.88 -1.22
C PHE A 141 10.35 11.80 -2.35
N GLY A 142 9.38 12.67 -2.07
CA GLY A 142 8.85 13.60 -3.04
C GLY A 142 7.94 14.66 -2.41
N GLU A 143 7.73 15.73 -3.16
CA GLU A 143 6.92 16.89 -2.77
C GLU A 143 5.92 17.21 -3.86
N VAL A 144 4.66 17.45 -3.49
CA VAL A 144 3.65 17.92 -4.45
C VAL A 144 3.99 19.35 -4.85
N ILE A 145 4.22 19.57 -6.14
CA ILE A 145 4.54 20.88 -6.72
C ILE A 145 3.39 21.47 -7.55
N ASP A 146 2.41 20.65 -7.91
CA ASP A 146 1.18 21.07 -8.60
C ASP A 146 0.03 20.10 -8.30
N GLY A 147 -1.21 20.62 -8.29
CA GLY A 147 -2.41 19.83 -8.02
C GLY A 147 -2.70 19.57 -6.54
N MET A 148 -2.25 20.44 -5.62
CA MET A 148 -2.64 20.32 -4.19
C MET A 148 -4.15 20.51 -3.99
N ASP A 149 -4.78 21.37 -4.79
CA ASP A 149 -6.24 21.52 -4.79
C ASP A 149 -6.97 20.26 -5.29
N ILE A 150 -6.28 19.39 -6.05
CA ILE A 150 -6.79 18.09 -6.46
C ILE A 150 -6.68 17.10 -5.30
N VAL A 151 -5.57 17.12 -4.55
CA VAL A 151 -5.39 16.30 -3.33
C VAL A 151 -6.54 16.52 -2.35
N ASP A 152 -6.96 17.76 -2.14
CA ASP A 152 -8.07 18.11 -1.24
C ASP A 152 -9.45 17.59 -1.72
N LYS A 153 -9.59 17.29 -3.01
CA LYS A 153 -10.82 16.77 -3.63
C LYS A 153 -10.87 15.25 -3.68
N ILE A 154 -9.76 14.57 -3.39
CA ILE A 154 -9.69 13.10 -3.40
C ILE A 154 -10.56 12.54 -2.28
N ILE A 155 -11.35 11.52 -2.60
CA ILE A 155 -12.11 10.72 -1.64
C ILE A 155 -11.74 9.24 -1.75
N ILE A 156 -12.13 8.45 -0.74
CA ILE A 156 -11.92 7.00 -0.75
C ILE A 156 -12.57 6.40 -2.00
N GLY A 157 -11.81 5.58 -2.74
CA GLY A 157 -12.25 4.94 -3.97
C GLY A 157 -11.93 5.69 -5.27
N ASP A 158 -11.46 6.94 -5.19
CA ASP A 158 -10.85 7.60 -6.36
C ASP A 158 -9.60 6.84 -6.80
N THR A 159 -9.30 6.89 -8.10
CA THR A 159 -8.29 6.03 -8.74
C THR A 159 -7.09 6.82 -9.24
N MET A 160 -5.90 6.25 -9.07
CA MET A 160 -4.70 6.60 -9.82
C MET A 160 -4.79 5.93 -11.20
N GLN A 161 -5.30 6.65 -12.21
CA GLN A 161 -5.50 6.10 -13.55
C GLN A 161 -4.17 5.67 -14.17
N THR A 162 -3.20 6.57 -14.15
CA THR A 162 -1.83 6.33 -14.57
C THR A 162 -0.84 7.20 -13.79
N ILE A 163 0.41 6.77 -13.73
CA ILE A 163 1.52 7.62 -13.28
C ILE A 163 2.56 7.71 -14.40
N SER A 164 2.97 8.93 -14.75
CA SER A 164 4.00 9.17 -15.78
C SER A 164 5.20 9.91 -15.19
N LEU A 165 6.39 9.64 -15.73
CA LEU A 165 7.64 10.28 -15.32
C LEU A 165 8.07 11.33 -16.34
N SER A 166 8.58 12.46 -15.87
CA SER A 166 9.16 13.51 -16.71
C SER A 166 10.44 14.08 -16.09
N ASN A 167 11.25 14.74 -16.90
CA ASN A 167 12.45 15.45 -16.42
C ASN A 167 12.06 16.85 -15.94
N ASN A 168 12.80 17.37 -14.97
CA ASN A 168 12.81 18.79 -14.67
C ASN A 168 13.46 19.53 -15.85
N ASN A 169 12.66 20.25 -16.65
CA ASN A 169 13.17 21.17 -17.67
C ASN A 169 13.82 22.39 -17.02
#